data_AF-F3QPE9-F1
#
_entry.id   AF-F3QPE9-F1
#
_cell.length_a   1.000
_cell.length_b   1.000
_cell.length_c   1.000
_cell.angle_alpha   90.00
_cell.angle_beta   90.00
_cell.angle_gamma   90.00
#
_symmetry.space_group_name_H-M   'P 1'
#
loop_
_entity.id
_entity.type
_entity.pdbx_description
1 polymer ?
#
loop_
_entity_poly.entity_id
_entity_poly.type
_entity_poly.pdbx_seq_one_letter_code
_entity_poly.pdbx_strand_id
1 'polypeptide(L)'
;MTTMELNAELFRQLSIIAEDESLMRKAVKAVTRLAKQKETEETEYIGKEEILKGIDAGLKEVKLTREGKLAPKLARDFLNEL
;
A
#
# COMPACT_ATOMS: atom_id res chain seq x y z
N MET A 1 -17.74 0.09 -25.10
CA MET A 1 -17.08 1.40 -25.01
C MET A 1 -15.61 1.21 -25.35
N THR A 2 -15.11 1.88 -26.36
CA THR A 2 -13.68 1.87 -26.71
C THR A 2 -12.90 2.76 -25.74
N THR A 3 -11.57 2.61 -25.67
CA THR A 3 -10.71 3.49 -24.87
C THR A 3 -10.87 4.96 -25.26
N MET A 4 -11.10 5.23 -26.55
CA MET A 4 -11.33 6.58 -27.04
C MET A 4 -12.66 7.17 -26.54
N GLU A 5 -13.73 6.37 -26.55
CA GLU A 5 -15.04 6.76 -26.01
C GLU A 5 -14.98 7.01 -24.50
N LEU A 6 -14.21 6.21 -23.76
CA LEU A 6 -14.04 6.38 -22.31
C LEU A 6 -13.28 7.67 -21.98
N ASN A 7 -12.22 7.98 -22.73
CA ASN A 7 -11.46 9.21 -22.53
C ASN A 7 -12.30 10.44 -22.84
N ALA A 8 -13.09 10.40 -23.92
CA ALA A 8 -14.02 11.48 -24.26
C ALA A 8 -15.06 11.70 -23.15
N GLU A 9 -15.63 10.63 -22.60
CA GLU A 9 -16.58 10.72 -21.50
C GLU A 9 -15.93 11.29 -20.23
N LEU A 10 -14.70 10.89 -19.89
CA LEU A 10 -13.95 11.45 -18.77
C LEU A 10 -13.77 12.98 -18.92
N PHE A 11 -13.34 13.45 -20.09
CA PHE A 11 -13.17 14.88 -20.34
C PHE A 11 -14.51 15.63 -20.32
N ARG A 12 -15.59 15.02 -20.82
CA ARG A 12 -16.94 15.60 -20.76
C ARG A 12 -17.39 15.79 -19.30
N GLN A 13 -17.18 14.80 -18.44
CA GLN A 13 -17.52 14.88 -17.02
C GLN A 13 -16.71 15.95 -16.29
N LEU A 14 -15.41 16.05 -16.57
CA LEU A 14 -14.58 17.12 -16.01
C LEU A 14 -15.04 18.50 -16.46
N SER A 15 -15.48 18.62 -17.72
CA SER A 15 -16.00 19.89 -18.25
C SER A 15 -17.28 20.35 -17.54
N ILE A 16 -18.15 19.42 -17.15
CA ILE A 16 -19.40 19.73 -16.41
C ILE A 16 -19.10 20.36 -15.05
N ILE A 17 -18.04 19.94 -14.39
CA ILE A 17 -17.69 20.39 -13.03
C ILE A 17 -16.57 21.44 -13.00
N ALA A 18 -16.09 21.90 -14.16
CA ALA A 18 -14.85 22.68 -14.28
C ALA A 18 -14.86 24.01 -13.50
N GLU A 19 -16.04 24.62 -13.31
CA GLU A 19 -16.20 25.88 -12.59
C GLU A 19 -16.27 25.71 -11.06
N ASP A 20 -16.45 24.48 -10.56
CA ASP A 20 -16.47 24.19 -9.13
C ASP A 20 -15.12 23.63 -8.68
N GLU A 21 -14.33 24.50 -8.05
CA GLU A 21 -13.00 24.16 -7.53
C GLU A 21 -13.01 22.99 -6.54
N SER A 22 -14.04 22.88 -5.70
CA SER A 22 -14.16 21.81 -4.70
C SER A 22 -14.36 20.45 -5.38
N LEU A 23 -15.22 20.41 -6.40
CA LEU A 23 -15.45 19.20 -7.19
C LEU A 23 -14.22 18.84 -8.03
N MET A 24 -13.56 19.82 -8.66
CA MET A 24 -12.33 19.60 -9.41
C MET A 24 -11.20 19.05 -8.54
N ARG A 25 -11.02 19.57 -7.32
CA ARG A 25 -10.05 19.03 -6.35
C ARG A 25 -10.33 17.57 -5.99
N LYS A 26 -11.61 17.19 -5.83
CA LYS A 26 -12.00 15.79 -5.58
C LYS A 26 -11.68 14.90 -6.79
N ALA A 27 -11.96 15.36 -8.00
CA ALA A 27 -11.65 14.63 -9.23
C ALA A 27 -10.14 14.40 -9.39
N VAL A 28 -9.32 15.43 -9.20
CA VAL A 28 -7.84 15.32 -9.22
C VAL A 28 -7.34 14.32 -8.18
N LYS A 29 -7.87 14.38 -6.95
CA LYS A 29 -7.50 13.44 -5.88
C LYS A 29 -7.84 11.99 -6.24
N ALA A 30 -9.01 11.76 -6.85
CA ALA A 30 -9.44 10.43 -7.28
C ALA A 30 -8.53 9.87 -8.39
N VAL A 31 -8.25 10.66 -9.43
CA VAL A 31 -7.35 10.25 -10.54
C VAL A 31 -5.93 10.01 -10.03
N THR A 32 -5.42 10.88 -9.16
CA THR A 32 -4.08 10.71 -8.54
C THR A 32 -4.01 9.41 -7.73
N ARG A 33 -5.06 9.06 -6.99
CA ARG A 33 -5.11 7.80 -6.24
C ARG A 33 -5.09 6.59 -7.17
N LEU A 34 -5.82 6.62 -8.29
CA LEU A 34 -5.82 5.54 -9.29
C LEU A 34 -4.43 5.38 -9.94
N ALA A 35 -3.77 6.49 -10.27
CA ALA A 35 -2.40 6.46 -10.81
C ALA A 35 -1.41 5.82 -9.83
N LYS A 36 -1.49 6.19 -8.54
CA LYS A 36 -0.66 5.56 -7.50
C LYS A 36 -0.99 4.08 -7.27
N GLN A 37 -2.26 3.68 -7.40
CA GLN A 37 -2.64 2.27 -7.29
C GLN A 37 -1.95 1.44 -8.36
N LYS A 38 -1.90 1.94 -9.61
CA LYS A 38 -1.15 1.30 -10.70
C LYS A 38 0.34 1.14 -10.34
N GLU A 39 0.96 2.16 -9.77
CA GLU A 39 2.37 2.09 -9.33
C GLU A 39 2.56 1.07 -8.20
N THR A 40 1.64 0.99 -7.23
CA THR A 40 1.73 0.03 -6.12
C THR A 40 1.37 -1.41 -6.49
N GLU A 41 0.52 -1.62 -7.50
CA GLU A 41 0.26 -2.95 -8.06
C GLU A 41 1.47 -3.49 -8.83
N GLU A 42 2.29 -2.61 -9.40
CA GLU A 42 3.55 -2.96 -10.07
C GLU A 42 4.72 -3.20 -9.07
N THR A 43 4.60 -2.76 -7.81
CA THR A 43 5.57 -3.03 -6.73
C THR A 43 5.02 -4.05 -5.72
N GLU A 44 5.23 -5.33 -5.98
CA GLU A 44 5.12 -6.49 -5.08
C GLU A 44 4.38 -6.30 -3.74
N TYR A 45 3.15 -6.81 -3.66
CA TYR A 45 2.49 -7.06 -2.38
C TYR A 45 3.07 -8.33 -1.75
N ILE A 46 3.84 -8.19 -0.67
CA ILE A 46 3.98 -9.28 0.31
C ILE A 46 2.55 -9.66 0.77
N GLY A 47 2.18 -10.93 0.58
CA GLY A 47 0.84 -11.42 0.90
C GLY A 47 0.51 -11.26 2.38
N LYS A 48 -0.78 -11.12 2.73
CA LYS A 48 -1.21 -11.04 4.14
C LYS A 48 -0.73 -12.25 4.94
N GLU A 49 -0.72 -13.42 4.32
CA GLU A 49 -0.23 -14.67 4.87
C GLU A 49 1.26 -14.62 5.20
N GLU A 50 2.05 -13.93 4.37
CA GLU A 50 3.49 -13.78 4.53
C GLU A 50 3.82 -12.79 5.64
N ILE A 51 3.06 -11.68 5.71
CA ILE A 51 3.09 -10.75 6.84
C ILE A 51 2.75 -11.46 8.15
N LEU A 52 1.68 -12.27 8.17
CA LEU A 52 1.28 -13.02 9.37
C LEU A 52 2.34 -14.05 9.79
N LYS A 53 2.98 -14.73 8.83
CA LYS A 53 4.09 -15.64 9.12
C LYS A 53 5.29 -14.91 9.73
N GLY A 54 5.65 -13.74 9.21
CA GLY A 54 6.73 -12.93 9.77
C GLY A 54 6.44 -12.47 11.20
N ILE A 55 5.21 -12.03 11.47
CA ILE A 55 4.77 -11.62 12.82
C ILE A 55 4.78 -12.82 13.79
N ASP A 56 4.22 -13.96 13.38
CA ASP A 56 4.18 -15.17 14.22
C ASP A 56 5.60 -15.67 14.56
N ALA A 57 6.52 -15.65 13.59
CA ALA A 57 7.92 -15.98 13.83
C ALA A 57 8.57 -15.06 14.87
N GLY A 58 8.40 -13.74 14.73
CA GLY A 58 8.93 -12.76 15.68
C GLY A 58 8.34 -12.92 17.09
N LEU A 59 7.03 -13.17 17.21
CA LEU A 59 6.38 -13.38 18.50
C LEU A 59 6.86 -14.67 19.19
N LYS A 60 7.09 -15.74 18.43
CA LYS A 60 7.64 -17.00 18.96
C LYS A 60 9.06 -16.81 19.50
N GLU A 61 9.92 -16.06 18.79
CA GLU A 61 11.28 -15.77 19.23
C GLU A 61 11.29 -14.98 20.54
N VAL A 62 10.44 -13.95 20.67
CA VAL A 62 10.27 -13.19 21.92
C VAL A 62 9.81 -14.09 23.06
N LYS A 63 8.86 -15.00 22.81
CA LYS A 63 8.36 -15.93 23.83
C LYS A 63 9.46 -16.88 24.30
N LEU A 64 10.21 -17.49 23.38
CA LEU A 64 11.32 -18.39 23.72
C LEU A 64 12.44 -17.69 24.49
N THR A 65 12.73 -16.44 24.14
CA THR A 65 13.70 -15.60 24.86
C THR A 65 13.22 -15.31 26.29
N ARG A 66 11.94 -14.98 26.48
CA ARG A 66 11.34 -14.78 27.82
C ARG A 66 11.32 -16.04 28.67
N GLU A 67 11.14 -17.20 28.05
CA GLU A 67 11.19 -18.51 28.72
C GLU A 67 12.63 -18.98 29.01
N GLY A 68 13.66 -18.19 28.66
CA GLY A 68 15.06 -18.54 28.83
C GLY A 68 15.55 -19.67 27.92
N LYS A 69 14.75 -20.04 26.92
CA LYS A 69 15.07 -21.10 25.94
C LYS A 69 15.90 -20.59 24.76
N LEU A 70 16.00 -19.27 24.60
CA LEU A 70 16.74 -18.61 23.53
C LEU A 70 17.52 -17.44 24.13
N ALA A 71 18.75 -17.23 23.67
CA ALA A 71 19.57 -16.12 24.13
C ALA A 71 19.05 -14.79 23.52
N PRO A 72 18.94 -13.72 24.31
CA PRO A 72 18.51 -12.43 23.77
C PRO A 72 19.52 -11.94 22.73
N LYS A 73 19.03 -11.61 21.53
CA LYS A 73 19.84 -10.92 20.52
C LYS A 73 19.97 -9.43 20.86
N LEU A 74 21.11 -8.84 20.50
CA LEU A 74 21.27 -7.39 20.58
C LEU A 74 20.41 -6.73 19.49
N ALA A 75 19.86 -5.56 19.80
CA ALA A 75 19.07 -4.78 18.84
C ALA A 75 19.86 -4.47 17.55
N ARG A 76 21.19 -4.31 17.65
CA ARG A 76 22.06 -4.10 16.48
C ARG A 76 22.09 -5.31 15.55
N ASP A 77 22.18 -6.51 16.09
CA ASP A 77 22.27 -7.73 15.29
C ASP A 77 20.92 -8.02 14.64
N PHE A 78 19.83 -7.81 15.38
CA PHE A 78 18.47 -7.86 14.84
C PHE A 78 18.25 -6.90 13.66
N LEU A 79 18.73 -5.66 13.76
CA LEU A 79 18.61 -4.67 12.68
C LEU A 79 19.46 -4.99 11.44
N ASN A 80 20.49 -5.84 11.57
CA ASN A 80 21.28 -6.29 10.42
C ASN A 80 20.67 -7.51 9.71
N GLU A 81 19.66 -8.15 10.32
CA GLU A 81 18.95 -9.31 9.75
C GLU A 81 17.69 -8.90 8.94
N LEU A 82 17.27 -7.63 9.02
CA LEU A 82 16.14 -7.03 8.31
C LEU A 82 16.58 -6.36 7.01
#